data_AF-A0A1F9TVS0-F1
#
_entry.id   AF-A0A1F9TVS0-F1
#
_cell.length_a   1.000
_cell.length_b   1.000
_cell.length_c   1.000
_cell.angle_alpha   90.00
_cell.angle_beta   90.00
_cell.angle_gamma   90.00
#
_symmetry.space_group_name_H-M   'P 1'
#
loop_
_entity.id
_entity.type
_entity.pdbx_description
1 polymer ?
#
loop_
_entity_poly.entity_id
_entity_poly.type
_entity_poly.pdbx_seq_one_letter_code
_entity_poly.pdbx_strand_id
1 'polypeptide(L)'
;MEKVKIRGLAVLTAGILGVWGTAVALKALYDLFIGEPEANLYSPEKWAFVTEEQWLRYGGFELAYGLACLGLAWTVWRYARFLPDVVSRPKRRSDLELFD
;
A
#
# COMPACT_ATOMS: atom_id res chain seq x y z
N MET A 1 -16.87 -28.62 12.13
CA MET A 1 -16.89 -27.20 11.71
C MET A 1 -15.49 -26.63 11.86
N GLU A 2 -15.09 -25.73 10.98
CA GLU A 2 -13.79 -25.06 11.01
C GLU A 2 -13.93 -23.63 11.51
N LYS A 3 -12.96 -23.18 12.31
CA LYS A 3 -12.89 -21.82 12.87
C LYS A 3 -11.98 -20.96 12.00
N VAL A 4 -12.55 -19.99 11.30
CA VAL A 4 -11.80 -19.08 10.43
C VAL A 4 -11.65 -17.72 11.10
N LYS A 5 -10.41 -17.22 11.23
CA LYS A 5 -10.13 -15.88 11.76
C LYS A 5 -10.38 -14.81 10.70
N ILE A 6 -11.49 -14.08 10.80
CA ILE A 6 -11.88 -13.09 9.78
C ILE A 6 -11.32 -11.70 10.11
N ARG A 7 -11.46 -11.25 11.37
CA ARG A 7 -10.95 -9.94 11.79
C ARG A 7 -9.44 -9.81 11.60
N GLY A 8 -8.70 -10.89 11.86
CA GLY A 8 -7.24 -10.91 11.72
C GLY A 8 -6.78 -10.55 10.30
N LEU A 9 -7.48 -11.05 9.28
CA LEU A 9 -7.16 -10.74 7.89
C LEU A 9 -7.31 -9.24 7.59
N ALA A 10 -8.44 -8.64 7.99
CA ALA A 10 -8.67 -7.21 7.80
C ALA A 10 -7.64 -6.34 8.53
N VAL A 11 -7.27 -6.71 9.76
CA VAL A 11 -6.24 -6.00 10.54
C VAL A 11 -4.87 -6.08 9.85
N LEU A 12 -4.48 -7.25 9.34
CA LEU A 12 -3.22 -7.43 8.63
C LEU A 12 -3.20 -6.63 7.33
N THR A 13 -4.27 -6.68 6.53
CA THR A 13 -4.39 -5.88 5.30
C THR A 13 -4.27 -4.38 5.60
N ALA A 14 -4.96 -3.89 6.64
CA ALA A 14 -4.84 -2.50 7.05
C ALA A 14 -3.41 -2.15 7.50
N GLY A 15 -2.74 -3.04 8.22
CA GLY A 15 -1.34 -2.85 8.63
C GLY A 15 -0.39 -2.73 7.44
N ILE A 16 -0.50 -3.64 6.45
CA ILE A 16 0.31 -3.61 5.24
C ILE A 16 0.09 -2.30 4.46
N LEU A 17 -1.17 -1.94 4.21
CA LEU A 17 -1.51 -0.71 3.51
C LEU A 17 -1.06 0.54 4.27
N GLY A 18 -1.15 0.51 5.61
CA GLY A 18 -0.75 1.62 6.47
C GLY A 18 0.76 1.85 6.43
N VAL A 19 1.55 0.79 6.62
CA VAL A 19 3.02 0.87 6.57
C VAL A 19 3.49 1.29 5.18
N TRP A 20 2.99 0.62 4.14
CA TRP A 20 3.35 0.92 2.75
C TRP A 20 2.94 2.33 2.33
N GLY A 21 1.68 2.71 2.59
CA GLY A 21 1.17 4.03 2.28
C GLY A 21 1.93 5.14 2.98
N THR A 22 2.33 4.93 4.24
CA THR A 22 3.18 5.87 4.99
C THR A 22 4.56 6.01 4.34
N ALA A 23 5.22 4.88 4.04
CA ALA A 23 6.54 4.90 3.44
C ALA A 23 6.54 5.64 2.08
N VAL A 24 5.57 5.35 1.22
CA VAL A 24 5.45 6.00 -0.09
C VAL A 24 5.09 7.47 0.05
N ALA A 25 4.14 7.84 0.93
CA ALA A 25 3.78 9.24 1.12
C ALA A 25 4.94 10.08 1.67
N LEU A 26 5.72 9.56 2.62
CA LEU A 26 6.89 10.26 3.16
C LEU A 26 7.99 10.43 2.10
N LYS A 27 8.23 9.39 1.31
CA LYS A 27 9.18 9.45 0.19
C LYS A 27 8.72 10.47 -0.86
N ALA A 28 7.44 10.48 -1.21
CA ALA A 28 6.88 11.43 -2.15
C ALA A 28 6.98 12.89 -1.66
N LEU A 29 6.76 13.13 -0.36
CA LEU A 29 6.98 14.46 0.24
C LEU A 29 8.45 14.85 0.13
N TYR A 30 9.39 13.94 0.39
CA TYR A 30 10.81 14.21 0.18
C TYR A 30 11.10 14.59 -1.27
N ASP A 31 10.61 13.83 -2.24
CA ASP A 31 10.83 14.10 -3.67
C ASP A 31 10.22 15.43 -4.13
N LEU A 32 9.06 15.81 -3.58
CA LEU A 32 8.38 17.06 -3.94
C LEU A 32 9.08 18.32 -3.40
N PHE A 33 9.76 18.22 -2.25
CA PHE A 33 10.33 19.40 -1.57
C PHE A 33 11.85 19.48 -1.56
N ILE A 34 12.54 18.34 -1.67
CA ILE A 34 13.99 18.25 -1.45
C ILE A 34 14.67 17.40 -2.53
N GLY A 35 14.06 16.28 -2.92
CA GLY A 35 14.69 15.25 -3.73
C GLY A 35 14.93 15.64 -5.19
N GLU A 36 15.86 14.92 -5.81
CA GLU A 36 16.18 14.97 -7.24
C GLU A 36 16.37 13.53 -7.73
N PRO A 37 15.97 13.17 -8.97
CA PRO A 37 16.17 11.83 -9.48
C PRO A 37 17.66 11.51 -9.60
N GLU A 38 18.04 10.30 -9.17
CA GLU A 38 19.42 9.82 -9.19
C GLU A 38 20.08 9.95 -10.57
N ALA A 39 19.30 9.79 -11.64
CA ALA A 39 19.77 9.99 -13.01
C ALA A 39 20.41 11.38 -13.24
N ASN A 40 19.88 12.43 -12.61
CA ASN A 40 20.41 13.77 -12.75
C ASN A 40 21.72 13.99 -11.98
N LEU A 41 22.06 13.14 -11.00
CA LEU A 41 23.37 13.19 -10.33
C LEU A 41 24.52 12.88 -11.31
N TYR A 42 24.22 12.19 -12.41
CA TYR A 42 25.17 11.84 -13.46
C TYR A 42 25.04 12.76 -14.68
N SER A 43 24.21 13.81 -14.62
CA SER A 43 24.01 14.74 -15.71
C SER A 43 25.00 15.92 -15.64
N PRO A 44 25.55 16.39 -16.78
CA PRO A 44 26.40 17.57 -16.82
C PRO A 44 25.65 18.86 -16.43
N GLU A 45 24.34 18.91 -16.72
CA GLU A 45 23.46 20.04 -16.43
C GLU A 45 22.27 19.57 -15.59
N LYS A 46 21.91 20.35 -14.57
CA LYS A 46 20.80 20.03 -13.68
C LYS A 46 19.51 19.82 -14.49
N TRP A 47 18.78 18.74 -14.21
CA TRP A 47 17.52 18.38 -14.88
C TRP A 47 17.62 18.02 -16.37
N ALA A 48 18.80 17.62 -16.86
CA ALA A 48 18.97 17.27 -18.28
C ALA A 48 18.33 15.93 -18.69
N PHE A 49 18.26 14.93 -17.80
CA PHE A 49 17.67 13.63 -18.13
C PHE A 49 16.20 13.55 -17.76
N VAL A 50 15.90 13.80 -16.48
CA VAL A 50 14.53 13.92 -15.99
C VAL A 50 14.32 15.40 -15.68
N THR A 51 13.33 16.00 -16.31
CA THR A 51 12.99 17.40 -16.06
C THR A 51 12.34 17.57 -14.69
N GLU A 52 12.46 18.76 -14.11
CA GLU A 52 11.83 19.09 -12.84
C GLU A 52 10.30 18.87 -12.89
N GLU A 53 9.65 19.22 -14.00
CA GLU A 53 8.21 19.00 -14.16
C GLU A 53 7.84 17.51 -14.15
N GLN A 54 8.62 16.66 -14.83
CA GLN A 54 8.42 15.21 -14.80
C GLN A 54 8.60 14.65 -13.38
N TRP A 55 9.61 15.14 -12.66
CA TRP A 55 9.87 14.73 -11.29
C TRP A 55 8.74 15.13 -10.33
N LEU A 56 8.27 16.37 -10.41
CA LEU A 56 7.16 16.86 -9.58
C LEU A 56 5.85 16.11 -9.89
N ARG A 57 5.58 15.79 -11.16
CA ARG A 57 4.43 14.96 -11.54
C ARG A 57 4.53 13.57 -10.94
N TYR A 58 5.73 12.96 -10.97
CA TYR A 58 5.98 11.66 -10.38
C TYR A 58 5.82 11.66 -8.85
N GLY A 59 6.44 12.62 -8.16
CA GLY A 59 6.26 12.80 -6.71
C GLY A 59 4.81 13.07 -6.33
N GLY A 60 4.08 13.85 -7.14
CA GLY A 60 2.64 14.09 -6.93
C GLY A 60 1.81 12.82 -7.07
N PHE A 61 2.11 11.98 -8.07
CA PHE A 61 1.49 10.66 -8.23
C PHE A 61 1.77 9.75 -7.02
N GLU A 62 3.03 9.65 -6.59
CA GLU A 62 3.39 8.82 -5.43
C GLU A 62 2.69 9.30 -4.16
N LEU A 63 2.58 10.62 -3.96
CA LEU A 63 1.85 11.17 -2.81
C LEU A 63 0.38 10.78 -2.85
N ALA A 64 -0.29 10.96 -4.00
CA ALA A 64 -1.69 10.59 -4.16
C ALA A 64 -1.91 9.08 -3.93
N TYR A 65 -1.02 8.25 -4.45
CA TYR A 65 -1.04 6.80 -4.25
C TYR A 65 -0.85 6.42 -2.77
N GLY A 66 0.15 6.99 -2.10
CA GLY A 66 0.42 6.74 -0.68
C GLY A 66 -0.77 7.14 0.19
N LEU A 67 -1.36 8.31 -0.06
CA LEU A 67 -2.57 8.77 0.63
C LEU A 67 -3.78 7.86 0.37
N ALA A 68 -3.95 7.35 -0.86
CA ALA A 68 -5.00 6.38 -1.16
C ALA A 68 -4.80 5.07 -0.38
N CYS A 69 -3.58 4.55 -0.29
CA CYS A 69 -3.26 3.40 0.55
C CYS A 69 -3.58 3.65 2.02
N LEU A 70 -3.26 4.84 2.55
CA LEU A 70 -3.59 5.22 3.93
C LEU A 70 -5.11 5.33 4.17
N GLY A 71 -5.85 5.89 3.20
CA GLY A 71 -7.32 5.93 3.25
C GLY A 71 -7.94 4.53 3.26
N LEU A 72 -7.41 3.61 2.44
CA LEU A 72 -7.81 2.21 2.45
C LEU A 72 -7.44 1.51 3.77
N ALA A 73 -6.23 1.74 4.28
CA ALA A 73 -5.82 1.21 5.58
C ALA A 73 -6.78 1.63 6.69
N TRP A 74 -7.13 2.91 6.73
CA TRP A 74 -8.05 3.47 7.71
C TRP A 74 -9.46 2.88 7.58
N THR A 75 -10.01 2.82 6.37
CA THR A 75 -11.35 2.25 6.13
C THR A 75 -11.41 0.77 6.48
N VAL A 76 -10.43 -0.03 6.06
CA VAL A 76 -10.35 -1.47 6.37
C VAL A 76 -10.20 -1.70 7.87
N TRP A 77 -9.34 -0.93 8.55
CA TRP A 77 -9.18 -1.02 10.00
C TRP A 77 -10.47 -0.63 10.74
N ARG A 78 -11.16 0.42 10.28
CA ARG A 78 -12.42 0.85 10.86
C ARG A 78 -13.52 -0.21 10.68
N TYR A 79 -13.54 -0.86 9.52
CA TYR A 79 -14.45 -1.96 9.21
C TYR A 79 -14.15 -3.22 10.04
N ALA A 80 -12.87 -3.53 10.27
CA ALA A 80 -12.45 -4.68 11.05
C ALA A 80 -13.04 -4.71 12.47
N ARG A 81 -13.37 -3.55 13.05
CA ARG A 81 -14.01 -3.44 14.37
C ARG A 81 -15.43 -4.01 14.41
N PHE A 82 -16.10 -4.12 13.27
CA PHE A 82 -17.44 -4.72 13.16
C PHE A 82 -17.38 -6.21 12.83
N LEU A 83 -16.19 -6.76 12.56
CA LEU A 83 -16.04 -8.17 12.20
C LEU A 83 -15.86 -9.05 13.45
N PRO A 84 -16.46 -10.24 13.47
CA PRO A 84 -16.18 -11.23 14.49
C PRO A 84 -14.75 -11.77 14.36
N ASP A 85 -14.15 -12.09 15.50
CA ASP A 85 -12.79 -12.66 15.59
C ASP A 85 -12.69 -13.96 14.79
N VAL A 86 -13.69 -14.81 14.98
CA VAL A 86 -13.75 -16.17 14.46
C VAL A 86 -15.17 -16.44 13.97
N VAL A 87 -15.29 -17.06 12.80
CA VAL A 87 -16.56 -17.60 12.30
C VAL A 87 -16.43 -19.10 12.14
N SER A 88 -17.43 -19.83 12.61
CA SER A 88 -17.54 -21.28 12.42
C SER A 88 -18.21 -21.57 11.09
N ARG A 89 -17.57 -22.32 10.20
CA ARG A 89 -18.12 -22.73 8.90
C ARG A 89 -18.03 -24.25 8.72
N PRO A 90 -18.95 -24.88 7.96
CA PRO A 90 -18.77 -26.27 7.56
C PRO A 90 -17.46 -26.41 6.77
N LYS A 91 -16.72 -27.50 7.00
CA LYS A 91 -15.44 -27.75 6.32
C LYS A 91 -15.73 -27.88 4.83
N ARG A 92 -15.29 -26.92 4.01
CA ARG A 92 -15.40 -27.02 2.56
C ARG A 92 -14.36 -28.04 2.10
N ARG A 93 -14.78 -29.02 1.30
CA ARG A 93 -13.83 -29.94 0.65
C ARG A 93 -12.92 -29.11 -0.24
N SER A 94 -11.61 -29.31 -0.16
CA SER A 94 -10.68 -28.46 -0.90
C SER A 94 -10.79 -28.76 -2.38
N ASP A 95 -10.82 -27.72 -3.23
CA ASP A 95 -10.83 -27.89 -4.69
C ASP A 95 -9.51 -28.50 -5.21
N LEU A 96 -8.49 -28.65 -4.36
CA LEU A 96 -7.21 -29.30 -4.64
C LEU A 96 -7.30 -30.84 -4.55
N GLU A 97 -8.27 -31.39 -3.79
CA GLU A 97 -8.53 -32.85 -3.73
C GLU A 97 -9.14 -33.40 -5.04
N LEU A 98 -9.47 -32.55 -6.01
CA LEU A 98 -9.96 -32.94 -7.35
C LEU A 98 -8.82 -33.28 -8.33
N PHE A 99 -7.57 -32.96 -7.96
CA PHE A 99 -6.40 -33.13 -8.82
C PHE A 99 -5.39 -34.15 -8.27
N ASP A 100 -5.72 -34.82 -7.16
CA ASP A 100 -5.04 -35.99 -6.60
C ASP A 100 -5.78 -37.29 -6.98
#